data_AF-A0A2N5YPS7-F1
#
_entry.id   AF-A0A2N5YPS7-F1
#
_cell.length_a   1.000
_cell.length_b   1.000
_cell.length_c   1.000
_cell.angle_alpha   90.00
_cell.angle_beta   90.00
_cell.angle_gamma   90.00
#
_symmetry.space_group_name_H-M   'P 1'
#
loop_
_entity.id
_entity.type
_entity.pdbx_description
1 polymer ?
#
loop_
_entity_poly.entity_id
_entity_poly.type
_entity_poly.pdbx_seq_one_letter_code
_entity_poly.pdbx_strand_id
1 'polypeptide(L)'
;MSSTVYNSQITKKSVIVSFLLFTFLIVNTDSFSQITTNWSVCYGGSSSDEGYDIIQTNDGGYIMLGETQSSDQQVSGYHDSRDAWIVKTDAKGEIEWEKCYGGTEIDVFKDVIQISNGDYIFVGNTQSNDGDVSGDHTHGDAWVLETDSIGNIIWQNYYG
;
A
#
# COMPACT_ATOMS: atom_id res chain seq x y z
N MET A 1 -8.79 -30.68 -83.84
CA MET A 1 -7.46 -30.71 -83.20
C MET A 1 -7.48 -29.80 -81.98
N SER A 2 -6.83 -30.26 -80.90
CA SER A 2 -6.43 -29.51 -79.70
C SER A 2 -7.49 -29.20 -78.64
N SER A 3 -7.38 -29.87 -77.48
CA SER A 3 -7.30 -29.21 -76.17
C SER A 3 -7.17 -30.24 -75.05
N THR A 4 -5.94 -30.60 -74.66
CA THR A 4 -5.71 -31.32 -73.39
C THR A 4 -4.33 -31.04 -72.80
N VAL A 5 -4.00 -29.77 -72.50
CA VAL A 5 -2.92 -29.44 -71.56
C VAL A 5 -3.27 -28.14 -70.83
N TYR A 6 -4.03 -28.19 -69.74
CA TYR A 6 -4.15 -27.03 -68.83
C TYR A 6 -4.34 -27.36 -67.34
N ASN A 7 -4.39 -28.63 -66.94
CA ASN A 7 -4.83 -28.99 -65.58
C ASN A 7 -3.74 -29.39 -64.57
N SER A 8 -2.45 -29.28 -64.88
CA SER A 8 -1.38 -29.71 -63.93
C SER A 8 -0.69 -28.58 -63.15
N GLN A 9 -0.99 -27.31 -63.43
CA GLN A 9 -0.32 -26.15 -62.80
C GLN A 9 -1.14 -25.48 -61.68
N ILE A 10 -2.43 -25.77 -61.57
CA ILE A 10 -3.35 -25.06 -60.66
C ILE A 10 -3.35 -25.66 -59.24
N THR A 11 -3.04 -26.95 -59.09
CA THR A 11 -3.08 -27.63 -57.79
C THR A 11 -1.88 -27.32 -56.88
N LYS A 12 -0.69 -27.04 -57.43
CA LYS A 12 0.50 -26.75 -56.61
C LYS A 12 0.51 -25.32 -56.03
N LYS A 13 -0.06 -24.33 -56.73
CA LYS A 13 -0.12 -22.94 -56.26
C LYS A 13 -1.13 -22.74 -55.12
N SER A 14 -2.23 -23.47 -55.14
CA SER A 14 -3.32 -23.30 -54.16
C SER A 14 -2.97 -23.83 -52.76
N VAL A 15 -2.14 -24.88 -52.67
CA VAL A 15 -1.67 -25.42 -51.37
C VAL A 15 -0.63 -24.50 -50.72
N ILE A 16 0.24 -23.87 -51.52
CA ILE A 16 1.29 -22.96 -51.02
C ILE A 16 0.68 -21.65 -50.47
N VAL A 17 -0.35 -21.11 -51.11
CA VAL A 17 -1.06 -19.91 -50.62
C VAL A 17 -1.86 -20.21 -49.34
N SER A 18 -2.44 -21.41 -49.22
CA SER A 18 -3.12 -21.82 -47.98
C SER A 18 -2.16 -22.06 -46.81
N PHE A 19 -0.92 -22.49 -47.08
CA PHE A 19 0.09 -22.68 -46.03
C PHE A 19 0.69 -21.35 -45.55
N LEU A 20 0.85 -20.37 -46.44
CA LEU A 20 1.32 -19.02 -46.11
C LEU A 20 0.27 -18.20 -45.32
N LEU A 21 -1.02 -18.38 -45.60
CA LEU A 21 -2.09 -17.76 -44.79
C LEU A 21 -2.23 -18.38 -43.40
N PHE A 22 -1.84 -19.65 -43.22
CA PHE A 22 -1.93 -20.33 -41.92
C PHE A 22 -0.76 -19.97 -41.00
N THR A 23 0.43 -19.69 -41.55
CA THR A 23 1.58 -19.21 -40.76
C THR A 23 1.47 -17.74 -40.32
N PHE A 24 0.62 -16.94 -40.97
CA PHE A 24 0.35 -15.55 -40.56
C PHE A 24 -0.67 -15.46 -39.40
N LEU A 25 -1.23 -16.59 -38.97
CA LEU A 25 -2.18 -16.69 -37.86
C LEU A 25 -1.54 -17.21 -36.56
N ILE A 26 -0.23 -17.05 -36.40
CA ILE A 26 0.42 -17.14 -35.09
C ILE A 26 0.82 -15.71 -34.73
N VAL A 27 -0.18 -14.92 -34.35
CA VAL A 27 0.09 -13.71 -33.57
C VAL A 27 0.61 -14.22 -32.24
N ASN A 28 1.92 -14.16 -32.03
CA ASN A 28 2.47 -14.23 -30.68
C ASN A 28 1.97 -12.99 -29.96
N THR A 29 0.83 -13.09 -29.29
CA THR A 29 0.52 -12.19 -28.20
C THR A 29 1.41 -12.64 -27.07
N ASP A 30 2.61 -12.06 -26.99
CA ASP A 30 3.30 -11.99 -25.72
C ASP A 30 2.34 -11.25 -24.79
N SER A 31 1.62 -12.03 -23.99
CA SER A 31 0.80 -11.50 -22.92
C SER A 31 1.79 -10.98 -21.91
N PHE A 32 2.17 -9.72 -22.04
CA PHE A 32 2.72 -8.98 -20.92
C PHE A 32 1.66 -9.09 -19.84
N SER A 33 1.98 -9.79 -18.75
CA SER A 33 1.19 -9.71 -17.53
C SER A 33 1.21 -8.25 -17.12
N GLN A 34 0.21 -7.49 -17.54
CA GLN A 34 -0.03 -6.17 -16.99
C GLN A 34 -0.37 -6.44 -15.53
N ILE A 35 0.48 -6.00 -14.61
CA ILE A 35 0.15 -5.94 -13.18
C ILE A 35 -1.20 -5.22 -13.14
N THR A 36 -2.25 -6.00 -12.88
CA THR A 36 -3.59 -5.46 -12.82
C THR A 36 -3.70 -4.93 -11.40
N THR A 37 -3.58 -3.61 -11.26
CA THR A 37 -3.80 -2.96 -9.98
C THR A 37 -5.25 -3.19 -9.57
N ASN A 38 -5.48 -4.00 -8.55
CA ASN A 38 -6.83 -4.26 -8.04
C ASN A 38 -7.46 -2.96 -7.51
N TRP A 39 -6.67 -2.17 -6.78
CA TRP A 39 -7.04 -0.83 -6.32
C TRP A 39 -5.78 -0.02 -5.99
N SER A 40 -5.91 1.30 -5.99
CA SER A 40 -4.90 2.24 -5.50
C SER A 40 -5.62 3.44 -4.89
N VAL A 41 -5.22 3.84 -3.69
CA VAL A 41 -5.77 4.98 -2.95
C VAL A 41 -4.61 5.79 -2.38
N CYS A 42 -4.76 7.11 -2.32
CA CYS A 42 -3.87 7.99 -1.56
C CYS A 42 -4.56 8.32 -0.23
N TYR A 43 -3.82 8.23 0.87
CA TYR A 43 -4.29 8.59 2.21
C TYR A 43 -3.56 9.85 2.67
N GLY A 44 -4.28 10.78 3.28
CA GLY A 44 -3.68 12.00 3.86
C GLY A 44 -4.66 13.18 3.87
N GLY A 45 -4.09 14.39 3.96
CA GLY A 45 -4.81 15.65 3.95
C GLY A 45 -4.20 16.68 2.99
N SER A 46 -4.36 17.96 3.31
CA SER A 46 -3.90 19.06 2.46
C SER A 46 -2.44 19.46 2.67
N SER A 47 -1.79 18.93 3.71
CA SER A 47 -0.39 19.20 4.08
C SER A 47 0.53 18.02 3.71
N SER A 48 1.73 17.98 4.29
CA SER A 48 2.69 16.89 4.06
C SER A 48 2.29 15.64 4.85
N ASP A 49 2.24 14.50 4.16
CA ASP A 49 1.98 13.18 4.74
C ASP A 49 3.01 12.20 4.17
N GLU A 50 3.69 11.45 5.03
CA GLU A 50 4.75 10.50 4.64
C GLU A 50 4.47 9.12 5.22
N GLY A 51 4.44 8.08 4.39
CA GLY A 51 4.33 6.69 4.83
C GLY A 51 5.70 6.03 4.98
N TYR A 52 5.89 5.24 6.04
CA TYR A 52 7.16 4.56 6.34
C TYR A 52 7.07 3.04 6.29
N ASP A 53 5.97 2.45 6.74
CA ASP A 53 5.78 1.00 6.71
C ASP A 53 4.33 0.59 6.52
N ILE A 54 4.12 -0.65 6.05
CA ILE A 54 2.83 -1.27 5.83
C ILE A 54 2.93 -2.79 6.01
N ILE A 55 1.97 -3.36 6.75
CA ILE A 55 1.81 -4.81 6.84
C ILE A 55 0.38 -5.21 6.48
N GLN A 56 0.24 -6.41 5.89
CA GLN A 56 -1.06 -7.06 5.81
C GLN A 56 -1.43 -7.62 7.19
N THR A 57 -2.66 -7.38 7.60
CA THR A 57 -3.19 -7.83 8.89
C THR A 57 -3.92 -9.17 8.77
N ASN A 58 -4.14 -9.84 9.89
CA ASN A 58 -4.75 -11.18 9.96
C ASN A 58 -6.16 -11.26 9.38
N ASP A 59 -6.89 -10.14 9.33
CA ASP A 59 -8.23 -10.05 8.73
C ASP A 59 -8.19 -9.85 7.19
N GLY A 60 -6.99 -9.74 6.61
CA GLY A 60 -6.75 -9.56 5.19
C GLY A 60 -6.68 -8.09 4.74
N GLY A 61 -6.98 -7.13 5.62
CA GLY A 61 -6.75 -5.70 5.43
C GLY A 61 -5.31 -5.30 5.68
N TYR A 62 -5.04 -3.99 5.80
CA TYR A 62 -3.68 -3.46 5.92
C TYR A 62 -3.58 -2.42 7.03
N ILE A 63 -2.46 -2.40 7.75
CA ILE A 63 -2.11 -1.30 8.65
C ILE A 63 -0.87 -0.59 8.11
N MET A 64 -0.97 0.72 7.99
CA MET A 64 0.05 1.62 7.49
C MET A 64 0.41 2.63 8.57
N LEU A 65 1.65 3.07 8.55
CA LEU A 65 2.14 4.09 9.47
C LEU A 65 3.00 5.12 8.75
N GLY A 66 3.05 6.31 9.36
CA GLY A 66 3.70 7.46 8.79
C GLY A 66 3.79 8.63 9.77
N GLU A 67 4.10 9.79 9.22
CA GLU A 67 3.87 11.08 9.89
C GLU A 67 2.91 11.95 9.05
N THR A 68 2.16 12.82 9.73
CA THR A 68 1.26 13.78 9.08
C THR A 68 1.49 15.19 9.63
N GLN A 69 1.33 16.19 8.76
CA GLN A 69 1.17 17.61 9.11
C GLN A 69 -0.23 18.13 8.75
N SER A 70 -1.15 17.21 8.49
CA SER A 70 -2.50 17.50 8.03
C SER A 70 -3.49 17.44 9.20
N SER A 71 -4.54 18.26 9.15
CA SER A 71 -5.62 18.28 10.15
C SER A 71 -7.01 18.23 9.50
N ASP A 72 -7.07 17.76 8.24
CA ASP A 72 -8.26 17.74 7.41
C ASP A 72 -8.39 16.46 6.58
N GLN A 73 -9.50 16.37 5.84
CA GLN A 73 -9.86 15.25 4.97
C GLN A 73 -9.99 13.91 5.73
N GLN A 74 -8.96 13.07 5.65
CA GLN A 74 -8.93 11.74 6.25
C GLN A 74 -8.16 11.71 7.56
N VAL A 75 -7.51 12.81 7.94
CA VAL A 75 -6.70 12.90 9.16
C VAL A 75 -7.50 13.56 10.26
N SER A 76 -7.54 12.95 11.43
CA SER A 76 -8.11 13.55 12.64
C SER A 76 -7.20 13.39 13.85
N GLY A 77 -7.36 14.28 14.83
CA GLY A 77 -6.59 14.25 16.08
C GLY A 77 -5.17 14.81 16.01
N TYR A 78 -4.82 15.55 14.96
CA TYR A 78 -3.51 16.21 14.81
C TYR A 78 -3.21 17.23 15.92
N HIS A 79 -2.00 17.21 16.47
CA HIS A 79 -1.65 17.97 17.67
C HIS A 79 -0.95 19.32 17.44
N ASP A 80 -0.05 19.51 16.45
CA ASP A 80 0.36 20.82 15.88
C ASP A 80 1.52 20.71 14.86
N SER A 81 2.57 19.95 15.17
CA SER A 81 3.85 19.96 14.43
C SER A 81 4.00 18.81 13.44
N ARG A 82 4.03 17.57 13.95
CA ARG A 82 4.05 16.32 13.19
C ARG A 82 3.64 15.17 14.09
N ASP A 83 2.56 14.50 13.73
CA ASP A 83 2.07 13.37 14.52
C ASP A 83 2.37 12.05 13.82
N ALA A 84 2.58 11.01 14.60
CA ALA A 84 2.64 9.66 14.09
C ALA A 84 1.23 9.26 13.64
N TRP A 85 1.04 9.05 12.35
CA TRP A 85 -0.27 8.76 11.78
C TRP A 85 -0.38 7.30 11.37
N ILE A 86 -1.40 6.62 11.88
CA ILE A 86 -1.67 5.21 11.63
C ILE A 86 -3.01 5.07 10.92
N VAL A 87 -3.05 4.26 9.86
CA VAL A 87 -4.26 3.99 9.07
C VAL A 87 -4.46 2.48 8.96
N LYS A 88 -5.60 1.99 9.45
CA LYS A 88 -6.08 0.62 9.21
C LYS A 88 -7.12 0.63 8.11
N THR A 89 -6.97 -0.28 7.16
CA THR A 89 -7.88 -0.47 6.05
C THR A 89 -8.39 -1.90 5.94
N ASP A 90 -9.49 -2.07 5.23
CA ASP A 90 -9.96 -3.35 4.74
C ASP A 90 -9.12 -3.85 3.54
N ALA A 91 -9.44 -5.04 3.01
CA ALA A 91 -8.71 -5.61 1.88
C ALA A 91 -8.86 -4.82 0.55
N LYS A 92 -9.81 -3.87 0.48
CA LYS A 92 -10.08 -3.01 -0.68
C LYS A 92 -9.49 -1.60 -0.52
N GLY A 93 -8.85 -1.31 0.61
CA GLY A 93 -8.28 -0.01 0.91
C GLY A 93 -9.28 1.00 1.48
N GLU A 94 -10.46 0.58 1.91
CA GLU A 94 -11.38 1.44 2.66
C GLU A 94 -10.87 1.59 4.10
N ILE A 95 -10.80 2.82 4.63
CA ILE A 95 -10.34 3.09 6.00
C ILE A 95 -11.35 2.50 6.98
N GLU A 96 -10.89 1.61 7.85
CA GLU A 96 -11.65 1.13 9.01
C GLU A 96 -11.47 2.06 10.20
N TRP A 97 -10.24 2.51 10.43
CA TRP A 97 -9.92 3.57 11.39
C TRP A 97 -8.58 4.23 11.07
N GLU A 98 -8.41 5.45 11.56
CA GLU A 98 -7.17 6.23 11.48
C GLU A 98 -6.97 7.01 12.78
N LYS A 99 -5.71 7.21 13.19
CA LYS A 99 -5.36 7.93 14.42
C LYS A 99 -4.02 8.64 14.29
N CYS A 100 -3.99 9.88 14.74
CA CYS A 100 -2.75 10.55 15.13
C CYS A 100 -2.39 10.16 16.56
N TYR A 101 -1.11 9.87 16.80
CA TYR A 101 -0.53 9.67 18.13
C TYR A 101 0.64 10.62 18.32
N GLY A 102 0.72 11.24 19.48
CA GLY A 102 1.81 12.16 19.78
C GLY A 102 1.38 13.31 20.70
N GLY A 103 2.05 14.43 20.53
CA GLY A 103 1.78 15.69 21.21
C GLY A 103 2.17 16.87 20.33
N THR A 104 2.43 18.02 20.93
CA THR A 104 2.62 19.27 20.18
C THR A 104 3.94 19.36 19.39
N GLU A 105 4.87 18.43 19.61
CA GLU A 105 6.16 18.36 18.91
C GLU A 105 6.17 17.25 17.84
N ILE A 106 7.35 16.70 17.50
CA ILE A 106 7.50 15.73 16.41
C ILE A 106 7.42 14.31 16.97
N ASP A 107 6.45 13.56 16.45
CA ASP A 107 6.19 12.17 16.75
C ASP A 107 6.14 11.34 15.48
N VAL A 108 6.82 10.18 15.47
CA VAL A 108 6.85 9.32 14.29
C VAL A 108 7.03 7.86 14.66
N PHE A 109 6.25 6.99 14.02
CA PHE A 109 6.51 5.56 13.98
C PHE A 109 7.20 5.18 12.67
N LYS A 110 8.06 4.16 12.70
CA LYS A 110 8.84 3.71 11.53
C LYS A 110 8.64 2.23 11.18
N ASP A 111 8.09 1.44 12.09
CA ASP A 111 7.90 -0.01 11.91
C ASP A 111 6.70 -0.49 12.75
N VAL A 112 5.99 -1.52 12.26
CA VAL A 112 4.82 -2.12 12.92
C VAL A 112 4.81 -3.63 12.80
N ILE A 113 4.34 -4.28 13.87
CA ILE A 113 3.94 -5.68 13.83
C ILE A 113 2.52 -5.84 14.36
N GLN A 114 1.78 -6.80 13.81
CA GLN A 114 0.57 -7.32 14.44
C GLN A 114 0.93 -8.56 15.27
N ILE A 115 0.53 -8.58 16.53
CA ILE A 115 0.74 -9.72 17.43
C ILE A 115 -0.45 -10.68 17.44
N SER A 116 -0.27 -11.88 18.00
CA SER A 116 -1.20 -13.01 17.82
C SER A 116 -2.63 -12.80 18.34
N ASN A 117 -2.82 -11.85 19.27
CA ASN A 117 -4.14 -11.46 19.79
C ASN A 117 -4.87 -10.43 18.90
N GLY A 118 -4.22 -9.94 17.83
CA GLY A 118 -4.78 -8.95 16.91
C GLY A 118 -4.33 -7.51 17.17
N ASP A 119 -3.63 -7.28 18.27
CA ASP A 119 -3.09 -5.97 18.67
C ASP A 119 -1.86 -5.61 17.84
N TYR A 120 -1.44 -4.35 17.92
CA TYR A 120 -0.33 -3.80 17.14
C TYR A 120 0.75 -3.26 18.05
N ILE A 121 2.01 -3.48 17.67
CA ILE A 121 3.17 -2.86 18.31
C ILE A 121 3.86 -1.98 17.27
N PHE A 122 4.06 -0.72 17.62
CA PHE A 122 4.74 0.29 16.82
C PHE A 122 6.03 0.71 17.51
N VAL A 123 7.05 1.02 16.70
CA VAL A 123 8.32 1.57 17.20
C VAL A 123 8.74 2.79 16.40
N GLY A 124 9.29 3.78 17.11
CA GLY A 124 9.56 5.10 16.55
C GLY A 124 10.27 6.03 17.51
N ASN A 125 10.04 7.32 17.37
CA ASN A 125 10.59 8.34 18.27
C ASN A 125 9.56 9.44 18.56
N THR A 126 9.68 10.04 19.74
CA THR A 126 8.89 11.19 20.18
C THR A 126 9.81 12.31 20.65
N GLN A 127 9.43 13.56 20.34
CA GLN A 127 9.99 14.77 20.96
C GLN A 127 8.96 15.49 21.85
N SER A 128 7.75 14.95 21.94
CA SER A 128 6.60 15.54 22.63
C SER A 128 6.62 15.24 24.12
N ASN A 129 6.00 16.11 24.91
CA ASN A 129 5.88 15.98 26.37
C ASN A 129 4.41 16.06 26.84
N ASP A 130 3.47 16.01 25.90
CA ASP A 130 2.04 16.21 26.07
C ASP A 130 1.23 15.38 25.06
N GLY A 131 -0.10 15.59 25.04
CA GLY A 131 -1.02 14.81 24.22
C GLY A 131 -1.16 13.38 24.74
N ASP A 132 -0.87 12.41 23.88
CA ASP A 132 -0.76 11.00 24.21
C ASP A 132 0.56 10.67 24.92
N VAL A 133 1.56 11.54 24.80
CA VAL A 133 2.91 11.35 25.36
C VAL A 133 3.02 12.01 26.74
N SER A 134 3.80 11.41 27.64
CA SER A 134 4.05 11.95 28.97
C SER A 134 5.50 11.77 29.39
N GLY A 135 6.14 12.84 29.87
CA GLY A 135 7.54 12.80 30.32
C GLY A 135 8.30 14.04 29.89
N ASP A 136 9.62 13.89 29.75
CA ASP A 136 10.51 14.86 29.10
C ASP A 136 11.36 14.13 28.06
N HIS A 137 11.02 14.37 26.78
CA HIS A 137 11.57 13.77 25.59
C HIS A 137 12.08 14.84 24.62
N THR A 138 12.37 16.06 25.13
CA THR A 138 12.73 17.24 24.32
C THR A 138 13.93 17.00 23.38
N HIS A 139 14.77 16.00 23.66
CA HIS A 139 15.93 15.62 22.84
C HIS A 139 15.68 14.43 21.90
N GLY A 140 14.46 13.89 21.89
CA GLY A 140 14.07 12.71 21.15
C GLY A 140 14.33 11.43 21.93
N ASP A 141 13.26 10.71 22.28
CA ASP A 141 13.34 9.38 22.87
C ASP A 141 12.75 8.35 21.91
N ALA A 142 13.29 7.13 21.93
CA ALA A 142 12.66 6.01 21.24
C ALA A 142 11.33 5.69 21.91
N TRP A 143 10.26 5.58 21.13
CA TRP A 143 8.91 5.32 21.61
C TRP A 143 8.44 3.95 21.11
N VAL A 144 8.01 3.10 22.04
CA VAL A 144 7.35 1.83 21.76
C VAL A 144 5.91 1.91 22.25
N LEU A 145 4.97 1.67 21.35
CA LEU A 145 3.53 1.76 21.62
C LEU A 145 2.85 0.43 21.28
N GLU A 146 2.05 -0.09 22.20
CA GLU A 146 1.09 -1.16 21.90
C GLU A 146 -0.32 -0.59 21.90
N THR A 147 -1.09 -0.95 20.86
CA THR A 147 -2.51 -0.59 20.75
C THR A 147 -3.36 -1.84 20.58
N ASP A 148 -4.62 -1.76 21.00
CA ASP A 148 -5.61 -2.77 20.64
C ASP A 148 -5.89 -2.77 19.12
N SER A 149 -6.69 -3.73 18.66
CA SER A 149 -7.03 -3.89 17.24
C SER A 149 -7.78 -2.70 16.61
N ILE A 150 -8.31 -1.78 17.42
CA ILE A 150 -9.01 -0.55 16.98
C ILE A 150 -8.21 0.73 17.30
N GLY A 151 -6.95 0.60 17.70
CA GLY A 151 -6.03 1.70 17.92
C GLY A 151 -6.20 2.41 19.27
N ASN A 152 -6.74 1.77 20.31
CA ASN A 152 -6.64 2.35 21.65
C ASN A 152 -5.30 1.95 22.28
N ILE A 153 -4.64 2.92 22.91
CA ILE A 153 -3.36 2.68 23.60
C ILE A 153 -3.57 1.67 24.75
N ILE A 154 -2.82 0.58 24.72
CA ILE A 154 -2.74 -0.40 25.81
C ILE A 154 -1.60 -0.01 26.75
N TRP A 155 -0.40 0.22 26.21
CA TRP A 155 0.74 0.72 26.96
C TRP A 155 1.74 1.40 26.03
N GLN A 156 2.61 2.20 26.63
CA GLN A 156 3.72 2.86 25.94
C GLN A 156 4.97 2.93 26.82
N ASN A 157 6.14 2.87 26.21
CA ASN A 157 7.43 3.02 26.88
C ASN A 157 8.36 3.92 26.05
N TYR A 158 9.22 4.66 26.74
CA TYR A 158 10.18 5.60 26.17
C TYR A 158 11.60 5.24 26.58
N TYR A 159 12.56 5.40 25.68
CA TYR A 159 13.97 5.06 25.91
C TYR A 159 14.89 6.13 25.30
N GLY A 160 15.67 6.81 26.14
CA GLY A 160 16.59 7.90 25.76
C GLY A 160 17.57 8.23 26.87
#